data_AF-A0A925TB19-F1
#
_entry.id   AF-A0A925TB19-F1
#
_cell.length_a   1.000
_cell.length_b   1.000
_cell.length_c   1.000
_cell.angle_alpha   90.00
_cell.angle_beta   90.00
_cell.angle_gamma   90.00
#
_symmetry.space_group_name_H-M   'P 1'
#
loop_
_entity.id
_entity.type
_entity.pdbx_description
1 polymer ?
#
loop_
_entity_poly.entity_id
_entity_poly.type
_entity_poly.pdbx_seq_one_letter_code
_entity_poly.pdbx_strand_id
1 'polypeptide(L)'
;IGFVGVLVMTAPGFGEFEPAILLPLASACTYAIAQVLARKLGVSERASVMTFYQNGVYLLGAALIALLLQGLGLTGATHPSFDFLVRPWVVPSFTDFSLMAACGVIAAVASTLLTHAYRTAEANLITVFEYTGLIWVPLWGFLFFAETPGPRVIAGTVLIIGAGLLVAFRTSPAAAAR
;
A
#
# COMPACT_ATOMS: atom_id res chain seq x y z
N ILE A 1 -10.81 14.90 9.73
CA ILE A 1 -11.27 13.69 10.48
C ILE A 1 -10.46 12.46 10.06
N GLY A 2 -10.43 12.08 8.77
CA GLY A 2 -9.64 10.92 8.31
C GLY A 2 -8.15 10.99 8.70
N PHE A 3 -7.49 12.13 8.47
CA PHE A 3 -6.10 12.33 8.90
C PHE A 3 -5.90 12.24 10.42
N VAL A 4 -6.87 12.72 11.21
CA VAL A 4 -6.83 12.57 12.68
C VAL A 4 -6.93 11.10 13.08
N GLY A 5 -7.76 10.31 12.39
CA GLY A 5 -7.83 8.87 12.58
C GLY A 5 -6.50 8.16 12.32
N VAL A 6 -5.77 8.58 11.28
CA VAL A 6 -4.40 8.09 11.00
C VAL A 6 -3.45 8.43 12.16
N LEU A 7 -3.48 9.67 12.66
CA LEU A 7 -2.63 10.08 13.80
C LEU A 7 -2.96 9.31 15.10
N VAL A 8 -4.23 9.00 15.35
CA VAL A 8 -4.64 8.17 16.50
C VAL A 8 -4.13 6.74 16.35
N MET A 9 -4.15 6.21 15.13
CA MET A 9 -3.70 4.85 14.82
C MET A 9 -2.17 4.72 14.92
N THR A 10 -1.44 5.69 14.37
CA THR A 10 0.04 5.67 14.33
C THR A 10 0.66 6.21 15.62
N ALA A 11 -0.08 6.99 16.41
CA ALA A 11 0.34 7.61 17.67
C ALA A 11 1.79 8.13 17.63
N PRO A 12 2.14 8.99 16.65
CA PRO A 12 3.52 9.42 16.44
C PRO A 12 3.96 10.26 17.64
N GLY A 13 4.92 9.77 18.44
CA GLY A 13 5.51 10.51 19.55
C GLY A 13 5.49 9.83 20.93
N PHE A 14 4.91 8.63 21.08
CA PHE A 14 4.99 7.87 22.35
C PHE A 14 6.19 6.91 22.43
N GLY A 15 7.11 6.95 21.47
CA GLY A 15 8.35 6.16 21.43
C GLY A 15 9.54 7.01 20.98
N GLU A 16 10.76 6.49 21.11
CA GLU A 16 11.98 7.13 20.60
C GLU A 16 11.86 7.38 19.09
N PHE A 17 12.41 8.49 18.61
CA PHE A 17 12.40 8.82 17.18
C PHE A 17 13.27 7.82 16.42
N GLU A 18 12.63 6.79 15.87
CA GLU A 18 13.26 5.76 15.05
C GLU A 18 13.38 6.28 13.60
N PRO A 19 14.60 6.40 13.03
CA PRO A 19 14.78 6.82 11.63
C PRO A 19 14.02 5.96 10.62
N ALA A 20 13.65 4.72 10.99
CA ALA A 20 12.87 3.81 10.17
C ALA A 20 11.48 4.35 9.79
N ILE A 21 10.89 5.28 10.56
CA ILE A 21 9.58 5.90 10.26
C ILE A 21 9.63 6.75 8.98
N LEU A 22 10.82 7.21 8.57
CA LEU A 22 10.99 7.98 7.34
C LEU A 22 10.75 7.14 6.08
N LEU A 23 10.99 5.82 6.13
CA LEU A 23 10.79 4.91 4.99
C LEU A 23 9.32 4.79 4.55
N PRO A 24 8.35 4.45 5.42
CA PRO A 24 6.94 4.41 5.03
C PRO A 24 6.40 5.80 4.66
N LEU A 25 6.90 6.88 5.25
CA LEU A 25 6.52 8.25 4.85
C LEU A 25 7.00 8.56 3.42
N ALA A 26 8.26 8.25 3.09
CA ALA A 26 8.79 8.39 1.74
C ALA A 26 8.05 7.49 0.73
N SER A 27 7.68 6.27 1.14
CA SER A 27 6.85 5.36 0.33
C SER A 27 5.46 5.95 0.07
N ALA A 28 4.80 6.53 1.08
CA ALA A 28 3.50 7.17 0.90
C ALA A 28 3.57 8.36 -0.06
N CYS A 29 4.60 9.20 0.04
CA CYS A 29 4.82 10.31 -0.88
C CYS A 29 5.06 9.84 -2.33
N THR A 30 5.95 8.85 -2.52
CA THR A 30 6.24 8.32 -3.86
C THR A 30 5.05 7.58 -4.45
N TYR A 31 4.27 6.87 -3.64
CA TYR A 31 3.02 6.23 -4.04
C TYR A 31 1.96 7.27 -4.48
N ALA A 32 1.78 8.35 -3.72
CA ALA A 32 0.87 9.43 -4.09
C ALA A 32 1.26 10.06 -5.44
N ILE A 33 2.55 10.33 -5.65
CA ILE A 33 3.07 10.83 -6.93
C ILE A 33 2.80 9.81 -8.05
N ALA A 34 3.11 8.53 -7.82
CA ALA A 34 2.90 7.46 -8.78
C ALA A 34 1.42 7.35 -9.20
N GLN A 35 0.47 7.46 -8.26
CA GLN A 35 -0.96 7.42 -8.57
C GLN A 35 -1.43 8.63 -9.39
N VAL A 36 -0.92 9.84 -9.08
CA VAL A 36 -1.23 11.04 -9.87
C VAL A 36 -0.67 10.92 -11.29
N LEU A 37 0.56 10.39 -11.44
CA LEU A 37 1.16 10.16 -12.75
C LEU A 37 0.43 9.06 -13.52
N ALA A 38 0.05 7.96 -12.86
CA ALA A 38 -0.75 6.89 -13.45
C ALA A 38 -2.07 7.45 -14.01
N ARG A 39 -2.74 8.35 -13.27
CA ARG A 39 -3.95 9.01 -13.77
C ARG A 39 -3.69 9.84 -15.03
N LYS A 40 -2.59 10.59 -15.09
CA LYS A 40 -2.24 11.38 -16.29
C LYS A 40 -1.93 10.50 -17.49
N LEU A 41 -1.18 9.41 -17.29
CA LEU A 41 -0.78 8.47 -18.36
C LEU A 41 -1.95 7.58 -18.82
N GLY A 42 -2.87 7.25 -17.92
CA GLY A 42 -4.05 6.43 -18.22
C GLY A 42 -5.09 7.09 -19.12
N VAL A 43 -4.95 8.39 -19.39
CA VAL A 43 -5.74 9.11 -20.40
C VAL A 43 -5.25 8.78 -21.82
N SER A 44 -3.95 8.54 -22.00
CA SER A 44 -3.34 8.28 -23.31
C SER A 44 -3.07 6.79 -23.58
N GLU A 45 -2.82 6.00 -22.54
CA GLU A 45 -2.33 4.62 -22.67
C GLU A 45 -3.35 3.56 -22.24
N ARG A 46 -3.20 2.35 -22.79
CA ARG A 46 -4.00 1.18 -22.38
C ARG A 46 -3.55 0.70 -20.98
N ALA A 47 -4.50 0.30 -20.14
CA ALA A 47 -4.21 -0.19 -18.78
C ALA A 47 -3.22 -1.37 -18.76
N SER A 48 -3.34 -2.29 -19.71
CA SER A 48 -2.41 -3.42 -19.84
C SER A 48 -0.97 -2.96 -20.06
N VAL A 49 -0.76 -1.89 -20.83
CA VAL A 49 0.55 -1.31 -21.10
C VAL A 49 1.10 -0.67 -19.83
N MET A 50 0.28 0.14 -19.14
CA MET A 50 0.69 0.75 -17.87
C MET A 50 1.07 -0.28 -16.80
N THR A 51 0.24 -1.31 -16.60
CA THR A 51 0.51 -2.36 -15.61
C THR A 51 1.74 -3.19 -16.00
N PHE A 52 1.95 -3.46 -17.28
CA PHE A 52 3.15 -4.16 -17.77
C PHE A 52 4.42 -3.36 -17.46
N TYR A 53 4.46 -2.07 -17.81
CA TYR A 53 5.62 -1.21 -17.52
C TYR A 53 5.82 -1.01 -16.02
N GLN A 54 4.74 -0.86 -15.24
CA GLN A 54 4.82 -0.73 -13.78
C GLN A 54 5.45 -1.97 -13.14
N ASN A 55 5.01 -3.18 -13.51
CA ASN A 55 5.60 -4.41 -13.01
C ASN A 55 7.05 -4.59 -13.49
N GLY A 56 7.37 -4.20 -14.72
CA GLY A 56 8.73 -4.21 -15.25
C GLY A 56 9.67 -3.29 -14.47
N VAL A 57 9.23 -2.06 -14.15
CA VAL A 57 9.99 -1.11 -13.34
C VAL A 57 10.17 -1.64 -11.91
N TYR A 58 9.15 -2.26 -11.32
CA TYR A 58 9.29 -2.89 -9.99
C TYR A 58 10.29 -4.04 -10.00
N LEU A 59 10.25 -4.90 -11.02
CA LEU A 59 11.19 -6.00 -11.17
C LEU A 59 12.62 -5.50 -11.35
N LEU A 60 12.85 -4.55 -12.25
CA LEU A 60 14.16 -3.97 -12.49
C LEU A 60 14.69 -3.20 -11.27
N GLY A 61 13.82 -2.42 -10.62
CA GLY A 61 14.17 -1.69 -9.40
C GLY A 61 14.58 -2.64 -8.27
N ALA A 62 13.79 -3.69 -8.04
CA ALA A 62 14.12 -4.72 -7.05
C ALA A 62 15.44 -5.43 -7.37
N ALA A 63 15.67 -5.81 -8.65
CA ALA A 63 16.90 -6.45 -9.07
C ALA A 63 18.12 -5.53 -8.92
N LEU A 64 18.02 -4.26 -9.32
CA LEU A 64 19.10 -3.28 -9.17
C LEU A 64 19.45 -3.02 -7.71
N ILE A 65 18.44 -2.84 -6.85
CA ILE A 65 18.65 -2.65 -5.41
C ILE A 65 19.30 -3.90 -4.81
N ALA A 66 18.80 -5.10 -5.14
CA ALA A 66 19.39 -6.35 -4.65
C ALA A 66 20.84 -6.53 -5.10
N LEU A 67 21.18 -6.21 -6.35
CA LEU A 67 22.55 -6.27 -6.86
C LEU A 67 23.45 -5.21 -6.22
N LEU A 68 22.95 -3.99 -6.02
CA LEU A 68 23.72 -2.90 -5.42
C LEU A 68 24.02 -3.17 -3.95
N LEU A 69 23.04 -3.64 -3.17
CA LEU A 69 23.24 -3.96 -1.75
C LEU A 69 24.18 -5.17 -1.56
N GLN A 70 24.02 -6.23 -2.36
CA GLN A 70 24.93 -7.38 -2.34
C GLN A 70 26.33 -7.02 -2.86
N GLY A 71 26.43 -6.21 -3.91
CA GLY A 71 27.70 -5.76 -4.50
C GLY A 71 28.50 -4.84 -3.57
N LEU A 72 27.82 -4.08 -2.70
CA LEU A 72 28.44 -3.28 -1.66
C LEU A 72 28.85 -4.11 -0.42
N GLY A 73 28.57 -5.42 -0.39
CA GLY A 73 28.93 -6.31 0.72
C GLY A 73 28.19 -6.01 2.03
N LEU A 74 27.13 -5.21 1.98
CA LEU A 74 26.29 -4.88 3.14
C LEU A 74 25.46 -6.11 3.47
N THR A 75 25.89 -6.89 4.46
CA THR A 75 25.31 -8.19 4.83
C THR A 75 24.67 -8.22 6.21
N GLY A 76 24.64 -7.07 6.89
CA GLY A 76 23.98 -6.91 8.19
C GLY A 76 23.74 -5.45 8.51
N ALA A 77 22.55 -5.14 9.01
CA ALA A 77 22.19 -3.80 9.46
C ALA A 77 21.96 -3.86 10.97
N THR A 78 22.44 -2.85 11.69
CA THR A 78 22.34 -2.80 13.15
C THR A 78 20.90 -2.73 13.66
N HIS A 79 19.96 -2.33 12.81
CA HIS A 79 18.56 -2.14 13.16
C HIS A 79 17.64 -3.15 12.45
N PRO A 80 16.71 -3.84 13.15
CA PRO A 80 15.88 -4.91 12.60
C PRO A 80 15.10 -4.53 11.32
N SER A 81 14.63 -3.29 11.23
CA SER A 81 13.90 -2.80 10.05
C SER A 81 14.76 -2.70 8.78
N PHE A 82 16.08 -2.55 8.93
CA PHE A 82 17.02 -2.49 7.82
C PHE A 82 17.65 -3.85 7.52
N ASP A 83 17.62 -4.78 8.47
CA ASP A 83 18.21 -6.12 8.32
C ASP A 83 17.58 -6.89 7.16
N PHE A 84 16.27 -6.73 6.96
CA PHE A 84 15.57 -7.30 5.80
C PHE A 84 16.15 -6.84 4.45
N LEU A 85 16.62 -5.60 4.33
CA LEU A 85 17.13 -5.05 3.06
C LEU A 85 18.50 -5.60 2.68
N VAL A 86 19.32 -5.90 3.68
CA VAL A 86 20.72 -6.36 3.51
C VAL A 86 20.86 -7.88 3.66
N ARG A 87 19.75 -8.57 3.91
CA ARG A 87 19.75 -10.03 4.09
C ARG A 87 20.24 -10.72 2.81
N PRO A 88 21.17 -11.67 2.92
CA PRO A 88 21.61 -12.46 1.77
C PRO A 88 20.42 -13.16 1.10
N TRP A 89 20.48 -13.29 -0.23
CA TRP A 89 19.49 -14.05 -0.96
C TRP A 89 19.50 -15.52 -0.51
N VAL A 90 18.34 -16.00 -0.05
CA VAL A 90 18.12 -17.40 0.30
C VAL A 90 17.14 -17.99 -0.70
N VAL A 91 17.47 -19.16 -1.25
CA VAL A 91 16.56 -19.87 -2.15
C VAL A 91 15.32 -20.30 -1.34
N PRO A 92 14.12 -19.83 -1.70
CA PRO A 92 12.90 -20.16 -0.97
C PRO A 92 12.59 -21.66 -1.08
N SER A 93 11.97 -22.22 -0.04
CA SER A 93 11.45 -23.59 -0.10
C SER A 93 10.33 -23.70 -1.15
N PHE A 94 9.97 -24.91 -1.57
CA PHE A 94 8.88 -25.10 -2.53
C PHE A 94 7.56 -24.47 -2.04
N THR A 95 7.26 -24.62 -0.74
CA THR A 95 6.10 -24.01 -0.10
C THR A 95 6.16 -22.49 -0.18
N ASP A 96 7.27 -21.88 0.23
CA ASP A 96 7.43 -20.42 0.20
C ASP A 96 7.35 -19.89 -1.23
N PHE A 97 7.99 -20.57 -2.18
CA PHE A 97 7.93 -20.22 -3.59
C PHE A 97 6.50 -20.28 -4.14
N SER A 98 5.71 -21.30 -3.76
CA SER A 98 4.31 -21.41 -4.17
C SER A 98 3.44 -20.29 -3.61
N LEU A 99 3.67 -19.88 -2.36
CA LEU A 99 3.00 -18.75 -1.72
C LEU A 99 3.39 -17.43 -2.38
N MET A 100 4.68 -17.23 -2.68
CA MET A 100 5.18 -16.05 -3.41
C MET A 100 4.56 -15.97 -4.80
N ALA A 101 4.47 -17.09 -5.53
CA ALA A 101 3.84 -17.13 -6.85
C ALA A 101 2.34 -16.79 -6.77
N ALA A 102 1.61 -17.34 -5.79
CA ALA A 102 0.21 -17.02 -5.56
C ALA A 102 0.01 -15.53 -5.25
N CYS A 103 0.82 -14.96 -4.35
CA CYS A 103 0.82 -13.53 -4.05
C CYS A 103 1.11 -12.67 -5.29
N GLY A 104 2.06 -13.09 -6.14
CA GLY A 104 2.37 -12.41 -7.39
C GLY A 104 1.19 -12.39 -8.37
N VAL A 105 0.49 -13.51 -8.54
CA VAL A 105 -0.71 -13.59 -9.38
C VAL A 105 -1.83 -12.70 -8.82
N ILE A 106 -2.09 -12.78 -7.51
CA ILE A 106 -3.10 -11.95 -6.84
C ILE A 106 -2.77 -10.46 -7.02
N ALA A 107 -1.52 -10.06 -6.82
CA ALA A 107 -1.07 -8.67 -6.97
C ALA A 107 -1.18 -8.18 -8.43
N ALA A 108 -0.85 -9.01 -9.42
CA ALA A 108 -0.99 -8.68 -10.84
C ALA A 108 -2.46 -8.48 -11.23
N VAL A 109 -3.35 -9.36 -10.76
CA VAL A 109 -4.80 -9.21 -10.97
C VAL A 109 -5.33 -7.96 -10.26
N ALA A 110 -4.97 -7.76 -8.99
CA ALA A 110 -5.41 -6.60 -8.21
C ALA A 110 -4.95 -5.27 -8.83
N SER A 111 -3.67 -5.18 -9.23
CA SER A 111 -3.13 -3.97 -9.87
C SER A 111 -3.81 -3.67 -11.20
N THR A 112 -4.05 -4.69 -12.03
CA THR A 112 -4.78 -4.53 -13.30
C THR A 112 -6.19 -4.00 -13.05
N LEU A 113 -6.95 -4.63 -12.15
CA LEU A 113 -8.32 -4.20 -11.80
C LEU A 113 -8.34 -2.79 -11.23
N LEU A 114 -7.38 -2.43 -10.37
CA LEU A 114 -7.26 -1.11 -9.77
C LEU A 114 -6.95 -0.04 -10.83
N THR A 115 -6.02 -0.32 -11.75
CA THR A 115 -5.75 0.57 -12.89
C THR A 115 -6.99 0.76 -13.76
N HIS A 116 -7.75 -0.31 -14.00
CA HIS A 116 -9.02 -0.23 -14.72
C HIS A 116 -10.08 0.62 -13.97
N ALA A 117 -10.17 0.50 -12.65
CA ALA A 117 -11.06 1.32 -11.82
C ALA A 117 -10.70 2.80 -11.91
N TYR A 118 -9.42 3.17 -11.73
CA TYR A 118 -8.94 4.56 -11.79
C TYR A 118 -9.11 5.23 -13.16
N ARG A 119 -9.24 4.44 -14.23
CA ARG A 119 -9.53 4.99 -15.56
C ARG A 119 -11.03 5.20 -15.80
N THR A 120 -11.90 4.46 -15.11
CA THR A 120 -13.34 4.43 -15.40
C THR A 120 -14.19 5.22 -14.41
N ALA A 121 -13.69 5.45 -13.20
CA ALA A 121 -14.38 6.20 -12.15
C ALA A 121 -13.52 7.35 -11.61
N GLU A 122 -14.17 8.31 -10.95
CA GLU A 122 -13.46 9.39 -10.27
C GLU A 122 -12.61 8.85 -9.12
N ALA A 123 -11.37 9.36 -8.99
CA ALA A 123 -10.44 8.94 -7.94
C ALA A 123 -11.06 9.03 -6.53
N ASN A 124 -11.92 10.03 -6.28
CA ASN A 124 -12.59 10.22 -4.99
C ASN A 124 -13.62 9.12 -4.67
N LEU A 125 -14.21 8.48 -5.68
CA LEU A 125 -15.10 7.34 -5.47
C LEU A 125 -14.30 6.07 -5.14
N ILE A 126 -13.17 5.88 -5.82
CA ILE A 126 -12.32 4.69 -5.67
C ILE A 126 -11.67 4.64 -4.29
N THR A 127 -11.20 5.79 -3.78
CA THR A 127 -10.63 5.88 -2.44
C THR A 127 -11.62 5.45 -1.34
N VAL A 128 -12.93 5.64 -1.53
CA VAL A 128 -13.95 5.14 -0.60
C VAL A 128 -13.97 3.62 -0.56
N PHE A 129 -13.83 2.96 -1.71
CA PHE A 129 -13.71 1.50 -1.76
C PHE A 129 -12.41 1.01 -1.13
N GLU A 130 -11.29 1.71 -1.32
CA GLU A 130 -10.02 1.38 -0.67
C GLU A 130 -10.12 1.44 0.87
N TYR A 131 -10.94 2.34 1.42
CA TYR A 131 -11.16 2.39 2.87
C TYR A 131 -11.87 1.17 3.45
N THR A 132 -12.58 0.38 2.63
CA THR A 132 -13.11 -0.92 3.10
C THR A 132 -12.00 -1.88 3.53
N GLY A 133 -10.78 -1.68 3.02
CA GLY A 133 -9.58 -2.39 3.46
C GLY A 133 -9.32 -2.26 4.97
N LEU A 134 -9.76 -1.17 5.60
CA LEU A 134 -9.65 -1.00 7.06
C LEU A 134 -10.49 -1.99 7.87
N ILE A 135 -11.46 -2.64 7.24
CA ILE A 135 -12.25 -3.73 7.83
C ILE A 135 -11.60 -5.07 7.49
N TRP A 136 -11.25 -5.27 6.22
CA TRP A 136 -10.72 -6.55 5.74
C TRP A 136 -9.33 -6.88 6.29
N VAL A 137 -8.41 -5.90 6.37
CA VAL A 137 -7.05 -6.11 6.89
C VAL A 137 -7.05 -6.67 8.31
N PRO A 138 -7.69 -6.03 9.32
CA PRO A 138 -7.71 -6.59 10.67
C PRO A 138 -8.53 -7.88 10.77
N LEU A 139 -9.56 -8.07 9.92
CA LEU A 139 -10.29 -9.34 9.86
C LEU A 139 -9.38 -10.50 9.44
N TRP A 140 -8.59 -10.32 8.37
CA TRP A 140 -7.64 -11.33 7.92
C TRP A 140 -6.48 -11.52 8.91
N GLY A 141 -6.01 -10.43 9.55
CA GLY A 141 -5.04 -10.47 10.65
C GLY A 141 -5.52 -11.37 11.80
N PHE A 142 -6.77 -11.20 12.22
CA PHE A 142 -7.37 -12.03 13.25
C PHE A 142 -7.56 -13.49 12.79
N LEU A 143 -8.09 -13.72 11.59
CA LEU A 143 -8.44 -15.06 11.10
C LEU A 143 -7.21 -15.95 10.84
N PHE A 144 -6.14 -15.39 10.27
CA PHE A 144 -4.97 -16.18 9.86
C PHE A 144 -3.79 -16.06 10.81
N PHE A 145 -3.64 -14.92 11.50
CA PHE A 145 -2.46 -14.63 12.33
C PHE A 145 -2.80 -14.50 13.82
N ALA A 146 -4.08 -14.67 14.20
CA ALA A 146 -4.57 -14.45 15.56
C ALA A 146 -4.21 -13.06 16.12
N GLU A 147 -4.01 -12.08 15.24
CA GLU A 147 -3.67 -10.71 15.62
C GLU A 147 -4.95 -9.93 16.00
N THR A 148 -5.07 -9.56 17.27
CA THR A 148 -6.19 -8.73 17.73
C THR A 148 -5.83 -7.24 17.66
N PRO A 149 -6.61 -6.41 16.93
CA PRO A 149 -6.32 -4.98 16.84
C PRO A 149 -6.49 -4.32 18.21
N GLY A 150 -5.46 -3.58 18.63
CA GLY A 150 -5.51 -2.85 19.89
C GLY A 150 -6.54 -1.71 19.90
N PRO A 151 -6.92 -1.18 21.07
CA PRO A 151 -7.95 -0.14 21.20
C PRO A 151 -7.69 1.12 20.36
N ARG A 152 -6.40 1.51 20.21
CA ARG A 152 -5.98 2.65 19.38
C ARG A 152 -6.25 2.43 17.90
N VAL A 153 -5.99 1.23 17.40
CA VAL A 153 -6.24 0.85 16.01
C VAL A 153 -7.75 0.90 15.74
N ILE A 154 -8.56 0.35 16.66
CA ILE A 154 -10.03 0.40 16.55
C ILE A 154 -10.52 1.85 16.50
N ALA A 155 -10.05 2.71 17.42
CA ALA A 155 -10.44 4.13 17.44
C ALA A 155 -10.06 4.86 16.15
N GLY A 156 -8.83 4.66 15.65
CA GLY A 156 -8.37 5.23 14.38
C GLY A 156 -9.20 4.75 13.19
N THR A 157 -9.46 3.44 13.10
CA THR A 157 -10.30 2.84 12.05
C THR A 157 -11.71 3.42 12.03
N VAL A 158 -12.37 3.56 13.19
CA VAL A 158 -13.70 4.17 13.30
C VAL A 158 -13.70 5.62 12.78
N LEU A 159 -12.68 6.41 13.12
CA LEU A 159 -12.55 7.79 12.65
C LEU A 159 -12.35 7.87 11.12
N ILE A 160 -11.56 6.98 10.53
CA ILE A 160 -11.33 6.97 9.08
C ILE A 160 -12.58 6.52 8.32
N ILE A 161 -13.24 5.44 8.77
CA ILE A 161 -14.50 4.96 8.17
C ILE A 161 -15.58 6.04 8.28
N GLY A 162 -15.73 6.68 9.46
CA GLY A 162 -16.69 7.77 9.66
C GLY A 162 -16.43 8.96 8.73
N ALA A 163 -15.17 9.31 8.50
CA ALA A 163 -14.81 10.36 7.54
C ALA A 163 -15.17 9.98 6.10
N GLY A 164 -14.92 8.73 5.69
CA GLY A 164 -15.27 8.22 4.36
C GLY A 164 -16.78 8.24 4.12
N LEU A 165 -17.57 7.78 5.10
CA LEU A 165 -19.03 7.81 5.04
C LEU A 165 -19.56 9.24 4.93
N LEU A 166 -19.02 10.18 5.71
CA LEU A 166 -19.43 11.59 5.63
C LEU A 166 -19.18 12.20 4.25
N VAL A 167 -18.07 11.84 3.59
CA VAL A 167 -17.81 12.28 2.21
C VAL A 167 -18.80 11.64 1.26
N ALA A 168 -18.99 10.32 1.32
CA ALA A 168 -19.92 9.60 0.45
C ALA A 168 -21.37 10.14 0.56
N PHE A 169 -21.83 10.44 1.77
CA PHE A 169 -23.16 11.00 2.00
C PHE A 169 -23.28 12.48 1.59
N ARG A 170 -22.18 13.24 1.56
CA ARG A 170 -22.16 14.61 1.04
C ARG A 170 -22.15 14.67 -0.49
N THR A 171 -21.63 13.65 -1.16
CA THR A 171 -21.58 13.57 -2.63
C THR A 171 -22.84 12.93 -3.24
N SER A 172 -23.87 12.62 -2.43
CA SER A 172 -25.18 12.17 -2.92
C SER A 172 -25.96 13.32 -3.60
N PRO A 173 -26.82 13.03 -4.58
CA PRO A 173 -27.02 13.81 -5.81
C PRO A 173 -27.84 15.10 -5.62
N ALA A 174 -27.21 16.15 -5.10
CA ALA A 174 -27.72 17.52 -5.24
C ALA A 174 -26.86 18.39 -6.18
N ALA A 175 -25.69 17.89 -6.61
CA ALA A 175 -24.76 18.62 -7.49
C ALA A 175 -24.77 18.16 -8.96
N ALA A 176 -25.52 17.09 -9.31
CA ALA A 176 -25.73 16.67 -10.71
C ALA A 176 -26.87 17.43 -11.41
N ALA A 177 -27.42 18.47 -10.76
CA ALA A 177 -28.46 19.34 -11.29
C ALA A 177 -28.03 20.81 -11.19
N ARG A 178 -26.90 21.16 -11.83
CA ARG A 178 -26.58 22.53 -12.27
C ARG A 178 -25.54 22.51 -13.38
#